data_AF-A0A7K2T5U9-F1
#
_entry.id   AF-A0A7K2T5U9-F1
#
_cell.length_a   1.000
_cell.length_b   1.000
_cell.length_c   1.000
_cell.angle_alpha   90.00
_cell.angle_beta   90.00
_cell.angle_gamma   90.00
#
_symmetry.space_group_name_H-M   'P 1'
#
loop_
_entity.id
_entity.type
_entity.pdbx_description
1 polymer ?
#
loop_
_entity_poly.entity_id
_entity_poly.type
_entity_poly.pdbx_seq_one_letter_code
_entity_poly.pdbx_strand_id
1 'polypeptide(L)' 'MARPKPWDVDDALWAVVEPLLPKVERRARHPGRKRHPDRLVFQGILFVLHTGISWEHLPQELGFGSGMTCW' A
#
# COMPACT_ATOMS: atom_id res chain seq x y z
N MET A 1 -22.17 -14.79 -2.71
CA MET A 1 -20.84 -14.41 -2.18
C MET A 1 -20.64 -12.92 -2.45
N ALA A 2 -20.18 -12.14 -1.47
CA ALA A 2 -19.88 -10.73 -1.70
C ALA A 2 -18.67 -10.60 -2.64
N ARG A 3 -18.73 -9.67 -3.59
CA ARG A 3 -17.58 -9.36 -4.44
C ARG A 3 -16.46 -8.78 -3.56
N PRO A 4 -15.20 -9.24 -3.66
CA PRO A 4 -14.10 -8.66 -2.91
C PRO A 4 -13.96 -7.18 -3.27
N LYS A 5 -13.38 -6.39 -2.36
CA LYS A 5 -13.20 -4.96 -2.65
C LYS A 5 -12.24 -4.85 -3.84
N PRO A 6 -12.45 -3.91 -4.77
CA PRO A 6 -11.61 -3.78 -5.97
C PRO A 6 -10.13 -3.52 -5.69
N TRP A 7 -9.80 -3.05 -4.48
CA TRP A 7 -8.44 -2.76 -4.02
C TRP A 7 -7.90 -3.82 -3.05
N ASP A 8 -8.64 -4.89 -2.75
CA ASP A 8 -8.10 -6.02 -2.00
C ASP A 8 -7.09 -6.75 -2.89
N VAL A 9 -5.85 -6.86 -2.41
CA VAL A 9 -4.78 -7.55 -3.13
C VAL A 9 -4.65 -8.91 -2.47
N ASP A 10 -5.17 -9.95 -3.10
CA ASP A 10 -5.04 -11.32 -2.61
C ASP A 10 -3.62 -11.89 -2.82
N ASP A 11 -3.37 -13.09 -2.32
CA ASP A 11 -2.04 -13.70 -2.36
C ASP A 11 -1.60 -14.04 -3.79
N ALA A 12 -2.54 -14.38 -4.66
CA ALA A 12 -2.23 -14.72 -6.05
C ALA A 12 -1.80 -13.48 -6.84
N LEU A 13 -2.50 -12.36 -6.68
CA LEU A 13 -2.10 -11.08 -7.26
C LEU A 13 -0.80 -10.58 -6.63
N TRP A 14 -0.64 -10.71 -5.32
CA TRP A 14 0.58 -10.28 -4.64
C TRP A 14 1.81 -11.05 -5.13
N ALA A 15 1.69 -12.35 -5.38
CA ALA A 15 2.78 -13.18 -5.90
C ALA A 15 3.27 -12.72 -7.30
N VAL A 16 2.43 -12.05 -8.08
CA VAL A 16 2.80 -11.46 -9.37
C VAL A 16 3.43 -10.07 -9.20
N VAL A 17 2.92 -9.27 -8.28
CA VAL A 17 3.36 -7.87 -8.08
C VAL A 17 4.66 -7.78 -7.27
N GLU A 18 4.78 -8.54 -6.19
CA GLU A 18 5.91 -8.46 -5.25
C GLU A 18 7.28 -8.60 -5.92
N PRO A 19 7.51 -9.55 -6.86
CA PRO A 19 8.82 -9.70 -7.51
C PRO A 19 9.21 -8.52 -8.40
N LEU A 20 8.24 -7.69 -8.82
CA LEU A 20 8.47 -6.51 -9.65
C LEU A 20 8.93 -5.29 -8.84
N LEU A 21 8.74 -5.33 -7.52
CA LEU A 21 9.15 -4.24 -6.63
C LEU A 21 10.64 -4.34 -6.31
N PRO A 22 11.35 -3.20 -6.25
CA PRO A 22 12.75 -3.20 -5.86
C PRO A 22 12.90 -3.60 -4.39
N LYS A 23 13.88 -4.47 -4.10
CA LYS A 23 14.27 -4.77 -2.73
C LYS A 23 15.06 -3.58 -2.16
N VAL A 24 14.47 -2.87 -1.22
CA VAL A 24 15.12 -1.72 -0.54
C VAL A 24 15.72 -2.18 0.77
N GLU A 25 17.05 -2.17 0.84
CA GLU A 25 17.76 -2.46 2.09
C GLU A 25 17.62 -1.32 3.09
N ARG A 26 17.40 -1.68 4.36
CA ARG A 26 17.28 -0.70 5.43
C ARG A 26 18.67 -0.15 5.78
N ARG A 27 18.80 1.18 5.77
CA ARG A 27 20.03 1.86 6.22
C ARG A 27 20.33 1.50 7.68
N ALA A 28 21.58 1.15 7.97
CA ALA A 28 22.02 0.86 9.34
C ALA A 28 22.14 2.13 10.20
N ARG A 29 22.69 3.21 9.62
CA ARG A 29 22.89 4.48 10.30
C ARG A 29 21.78 5.46 9.95
N HIS A 30 21.14 6.04 10.97
CA HIS A 30 19.99 6.97 10.84
C HIS A 30 18.85 6.41 9.97
N PRO A 31 18.20 5.30 10.39
CA PRO A 31 17.27 4.53 9.54
C PRO A 31 15.94 5.21 9.19
N GLY A 32 15.62 6.37 9.79
CA GLY A 32 14.30 7.02 9.62
C GLY A 32 13.15 6.16 10.14
N ARG A 33 11.92 6.53 9.76
CA ARG A 33 10.70 5.76 10.06
C ARG A 33 10.72 4.45 9.26
N LYS A 34 10.24 3.36 9.89
CA LYS A 34 10.09 2.07 9.20
C LYS A 34 9.08 2.22 8.07
N ARG A 35 9.45 1.73 6.87
CA ARG A 35 8.54 1.68 5.72
C ARG A 35 7.31 0.85 6.05
N HIS A 36 6.16 1.30 5.58
CA HIS A 36 4.93 0.54 5.61
C HIS A 36 5.06 -0.73 4.73
N PRO A 37 4.40 -1.86 5.06
CA PRO A 37 4.42 -3.04 4.19
C PRO A 37 3.96 -2.74 2.77
N ASP A 38 4.76 -3.13 1.77
CA ASP A 38 4.55 -2.76 0.36
C ASP A 38 3.17 -3.19 -0.16
N ARG A 39 2.64 -4.34 0.28
CA ARG A 39 1.28 -4.80 -0.08
C ARG A 39 0.19 -3.84 0.39
N LEU A 40 0.30 -3.32 1.61
CA LEU A 40 -0.69 -2.39 2.16
C LEU A 40 -0.62 -1.02 1.45
N VAL A 41 0.59 -0.58 1.11
CA VAL A 41 0.82 0.63 0.29
C VAL A 41 0.17 0.46 -1.08
N PHE A 42 0.37 -0.68 -1.73
CA PHE A 42 -0.22 -1.00 -3.03
C PHE A 42 -1.75 -1.02 -2.97
N GLN A 43 -2.35 -1.64 -1.94
CA GLN A 43 -3.80 -1.57 -1.71
C GLN A 43 -4.29 -0.13 -1.53
N GLY A 44 -3.54 0.73 -0.81
CA GLY A 44 -3.86 2.15 -0.66
C GLY A 44 -3.86 2.91 -1.99
N ILE A 45 -2.86 2.66 -2.84
CA ILE A 45 -2.81 3.22 -4.20
C ILE A 45 -4.05 2.78 -5.00
N LEU A 46 -4.39 1.49 -4.99
CA LEU A 46 -5.57 0.99 -5.69
C LEU A 46 -6.87 1.58 -5.15
N PHE A 47 -6.97 1.76 -3.82
CA PHE A 47 -8.13 2.41 -3.19
C PHE A 47 -8.33 3.82 -3.73
N VAL A 48 -7.28 4.64 -3.71
CA VAL A 48 -7.30 6.02 -4.22
C VAL A 48 -7.69 6.06 -5.70
N LEU A 49 -7.06 5.22 -6.53
CA LEU A 49 -7.35 5.14 -7.96
C LEU A 49 -8.78 4.68 -8.26
N HIS A 50 -9.33 3.76 -7.46
CA HIS A 50 -10.66 3.23 -7.67
C HIS A 50 -11.78 4.17 -7.18
N THR A 51 -11.53 4.90 -6.10
CA THR A 51 -12.51 5.80 -5.47
C THR A 51 -12.41 7.24 -5.97
N GLY A 52 -11.28 7.62 -6.55
CA GLY A 52 -11.02 8.97 -7.07
C GLY A 52 -10.81 10.03 -5.99
N ILE A 53 -10.62 9.65 -4.73
CA ILE A 53 -10.39 10.60 -3.64
C ILE A 53 -9.00 11.24 -3.74
N SER A 54 -8.84 12.42 -3.16
CA SER A 54 -7.51 12.99 -2.91
C SER A 54 -6.75 12.13 -1.89
N TRP A 55 -5.43 12.07 -2.04
CA TRP A 55 -4.50 11.44 -1.10
C TRP A 55 -4.72 11.86 0.36
N GLU A 56 -4.90 13.16 0.62
CA GLU A 56 -5.18 13.72 1.94
C GLU A 56 -6.47 13.21 2.60
N HIS A 57 -7.39 12.65 1.81
CA HIS A 57 -8.66 12.10 2.28
C HIS A 57 -8.62 10.58 2.46
N LEU A 58 -7.46 9.92 2.30
CA LEU A 58 -7.33 8.49 2.54
C LEU A 58 -7.62 8.16 4.02
N PRO A 59 -8.65 7.34 4.33
CA PRO A 59 -8.98 7.02 5.71
C PRO A 59 -7.86 6.24 6.39
N GLN A 60 -7.40 6.71 7.55
CA GLN A 60 -6.29 6.09 8.29
C GLN A 60 -6.69 4.76 8.92
N GLU A 61 -7.98 4.56 9.17
CA GLU A 61 -8.56 3.35 9.75
C GLU A 61 -8.39 2.12 8.85
N LEU A 62 -8.13 2.33 7.54
CA LEU A 62 -7.83 1.25 6.60
C LEU A 62 -6.40 0.71 6.74
N GLY A 63 -5.51 1.44 7.42
CA GLY A 63 -4.15 0.99 7.70
C GLY A 63 -3.26 0.91 6.45
N PHE A 64 -3.52 1.69 5.41
CA PHE A 64 -2.69 1.71 4.20
C PHE A 64 -1.45 2.63 4.29
N GLY A 65 -1.29 3.32 5.42
CA GLY A 65 -0.23 4.30 5.64
C GLY A 65 -0.77 5.72 5.76
N SER A 66 0.11 6.71 5.65
CA SER A 66 -0.29 8.11 5.69
C SER A 66 -0.91 8.54 4.35
N GLY A 67 -2.03 9.27 4.37
CA GLY A 67 -2.71 9.70 3.15
C GLY A 67 -1.85 10.53 2.19
N MET A 68 -0.85 11.27 2.69
CA MET A 68 0.01 12.12 1.86
C MET A 68 0.95 11.35 0.93
N THR A 69 1.42 10.16 1.31
CA THR A 69 2.44 9.44 0.53
C THR A 69 2.30 7.91 0.55
N CYS A 70 1.35 7.35 1.30
CA CYS A 70 1.27 5.91 1.61
C CYS A 70 2.62 5.32 2.05
N TRP A 71 3.37 6.03 2.91
CA TRP A 71 4.56 5.53 3.61
C TRP A 71 4.45 5.73 5.12
#